data_AF-A0A6B2G9L7-F1
#
_entry.id   AF-A0A6B2G9L7-F1
#
_cell.length_a   1.000
_cell.length_b   1.000
_cell.length_c   1.000
_cell.angle_alpha   90.00
_cell.angle_beta   90.00
_cell.angle_gamma   90.00
#
_symmetry.space_group_name_H-M   'P 1'
#
loop_
_entity.id
_entity.type
_entity.pdbx_description
1 polymer ?
#
loop_
_entity_poly.entity_id
_entity_poly.type
_entity_poly.pdbx_seq_one_letter_code
_entity_poly.pdbx_strand_id
1 'polypeptide(L)'
;MSKKKPKILAPNYGSQMTGNDISMTPLTNTPIQIPQVSTRKVKPSISKKSTANKSNETSETHKSVRKPRTVFTRAQLESLKLAFTTKPYLTTEERKALAIKLKITSEQIKVWFQNH
;
A
#
# COMPACT_ATOMS: atom_id res chain seq x y z
N MET A 1 -28.09 4.85 -49.42
CA MET A 1 -27.87 3.87 -48.34
C MET A 1 -27.46 2.52 -48.91
N SER A 2 -26.36 1.93 -48.42
CA SER A 2 -26.20 0.48 -48.19
C SER A 2 -24.84 0.23 -47.54
N LYS A 3 -24.82 0.12 -46.21
CA LYS A 3 -23.61 -0.21 -45.44
C LYS A 3 -23.35 -1.71 -45.60
N LYS A 4 -22.26 -2.10 -46.28
CA LYS A 4 -21.74 -3.47 -46.24
C LYS A 4 -21.17 -3.73 -44.84
N LYS A 5 -21.79 -4.64 -44.07
CA LYS A 5 -21.27 -5.11 -42.78
C LYS A 5 -20.08 -6.06 -43.02
N PRO A 6 -18.93 -5.90 -42.35
CA PRO A 6 -17.88 -6.91 -42.36
C PRO A 6 -18.28 -8.09 -41.46
N LYS A 7 -18.19 -9.31 -42.00
CA LYS A 7 -18.24 -10.56 -41.22
C LYS A 7 -16.86 -10.77 -40.59
N ILE A 8 -16.77 -10.73 -39.26
CA ILE A 8 -15.57 -11.16 -38.55
C ILE A 8 -15.99 -12.13 -37.44
N LEU A 9 -15.30 -13.27 -37.42
CA LEU A 9 -15.60 -14.53 -36.74
C LEU A 9 -15.90 -14.38 -35.24
N ALA A 10 -16.85 -15.18 -34.75
CA ALA A 10 -16.97 -15.48 -33.32
C ALA A 10 -15.78 -16.33 -32.85
N PRO A 11 -15.30 -16.19 -31.60
CA PRO A 11 -14.30 -17.08 -31.04
C PRO A 11 -14.86 -18.49 -30.90
N ASN A 12 -14.18 -19.45 -31.55
CA ASN A 12 -14.47 -20.87 -31.50
C ASN A 12 -14.08 -21.42 -30.11
N TYR A 13 -15.07 -21.59 -29.23
CA TYR A 13 -14.88 -22.36 -27.99
C TYR A 13 -15.06 -23.85 -28.31
N GLY A 14 -13.96 -24.52 -28.61
CA GLY A 14 -13.98 -25.97 -28.80
C GLY A 14 -12.67 -26.53 -29.32
N SER A 15 -11.75 -26.89 -28.42
CA SER A 15 -10.84 -28.01 -28.66
C SER A 15 -10.72 -28.81 -27.36
N GLN A 16 -11.55 -29.85 -27.27
CA GLN A 16 -11.31 -30.95 -26.35
C GLN A 16 -10.21 -31.82 -26.95
N MET A 17 -9.08 -31.92 -26.26
CA MET A 17 -8.07 -32.95 -26.52
C MET A 17 -7.91 -33.75 -25.23
N THR A 18 -8.52 -34.93 -25.32
CA THR A 18 -8.28 -36.21 -24.65
C THR A 18 -7.08 -36.35 -23.70
N GLY A 19 -7.38 -36.88 -22.51
CA GLY A 19 -6.64 -37.99 -21.93
C GLY A 19 -5.40 -37.66 -21.12
N ASN A 20 -5.59 -37.37 -19.84
CA ASN A 20 -4.63 -37.78 -18.81
C ASN A 20 -5.40 -38.09 -17.52
N ASP A 21 -5.44 -39.37 -17.17
CA ASP A 21 -5.97 -39.87 -15.90
C ASP A 21 -5.18 -39.21 -14.76
N ILE A 22 -5.84 -38.33 -14.00
CA ILE A 22 -5.34 -37.90 -12.70
C ILE A 22 -6.51 -38.07 -11.72
N SER A 23 -6.51 -39.24 -11.10
CA SER A 23 -7.15 -39.53 -9.82
C SER A 23 -7.35 -38.28 -8.95
N MET A 24 -8.59 -38.04 -8.50
CA MET A 24 -8.88 -37.13 -7.39
C MET A 24 -8.14 -37.60 -6.14
N THR A 25 -6.94 -37.07 -5.89
CA THR A 25 -6.29 -37.21 -4.59
C THR A 25 -6.98 -36.25 -3.62
N PRO A 26 -7.50 -36.72 -2.47
CA PRO A 26 -7.99 -35.81 -1.43
C PRO A 26 -6.82 -34.94 -0.96
N LEU A 27 -7.04 -33.63 -0.86
CA LEU A 27 -6.05 -32.68 -0.34
C LEU A 27 -5.72 -33.05 1.11
N THR A 28 -4.69 -33.87 1.30
CA THR A 28 -4.10 -34.13 2.60
C THR A 28 -3.50 -32.84 3.11
N ASN A 29 -3.85 -32.49 4.35
CA ASN A 29 -3.46 -31.27 5.03
C ASN A 29 -1.93 -31.25 5.27
N THR A 30 -1.16 -30.76 4.30
CA THR A 30 0.28 -30.57 4.44
C THR A 30 0.53 -29.25 5.20
N PRO A 31 1.19 -29.27 6.37
CA PRO A 31 1.56 -28.03 7.05
C PRO A 31 2.52 -27.23 6.17
N ILE A 32 2.18 -25.97 5.89
CA ILE A 32 3.09 -25.02 5.23
C ILE A 32 4.32 -24.85 6.12
N GLN A 33 5.43 -25.46 5.71
CA GLN A 33 6.72 -25.24 6.37
C GLN A 33 7.25 -23.87 5.94
N ILE A 34 7.08 -22.89 6.82
CA ILE A 34 7.67 -21.56 6.70
C ILE A 34 9.20 -21.74 6.68
N PRO A 35 9.94 -21.28 5.65
CA PRO A 35 11.39 -21.31 5.69
C PRO A 35 11.88 -20.44 6.86
N GLN A 36 12.61 -21.08 7.79
CA GLN A 36 13.20 -20.47 8.97
C GLN A 36 14.24 -19.42 8.53
N VAL A 37 13.89 -18.13 8.58
CA VAL A 37 14.84 -17.05 8.32
C VAL A 37 15.76 -16.94 9.54
N SER A 38 17.03 -17.28 9.35
CA SER A 38 18.10 -17.11 10.34
C SER A 38 18.10 -15.68 10.90
N THR A 39 17.79 -15.53 12.18
CA THR A 39 17.83 -14.26 12.90
C THR A 39 19.28 -13.77 13.04
N ARG A 40 19.76 -12.97 12.09
CA ARG A 40 20.99 -12.18 12.33
C ARG A 40 20.68 -11.12 13.38
N LYS A 41 21.25 -11.35 14.57
CA LYS A 41 21.26 -10.43 15.71
C LYS A 41 22.02 -9.15 15.33
N VAL A 42 21.32 -8.14 14.84
CA VAL A 42 21.93 -6.81 14.61
C VAL A 42 21.97 -6.07 15.95
N LYS A 43 23.18 -5.90 16.50
CA LYS A 43 23.45 -5.01 17.64
C LYS A 43 23.20 -3.56 17.21
N PRO A 44 22.44 -2.75 17.94
CA PRO A 44 22.41 -1.31 17.69
C PRO A 44 23.58 -0.63 18.41
N SER A 45 24.57 -0.17 17.65
CA SER A 45 25.65 0.71 18.11
C SER A 45 25.29 2.19 17.82
N ILE A 46 24.84 2.87 18.87
CA ILE A 46 25.21 4.22 19.34
C ILE A 46 25.43 5.36 18.31
N SER A 47 24.64 6.43 18.53
CA SER A 47 24.92 7.87 18.32
C SER A 47 24.97 8.45 16.90
N LYS A 48 24.15 9.50 16.67
CA LYS A 48 24.58 10.91 16.80
C LYS A 48 23.44 11.89 16.57
N LYS A 49 23.48 12.94 17.40
CA LYS A 49 22.80 14.23 17.30
C LYS A 49 23.29 14.98 16.05
N SER A 50 22.39 15.59 15.29
CA SER A 50 22.74 16.75 14.46
C SER A 50 21.52 17.59 14.06
N THR A 51 21.72 18.87 14.30
CA THR A 51 20.96 20.07 13.96
C THR A 51 21.00 20.40 12.46
N ALA A 52 19.91 21.04 12.02
CA ALA A 52 19.83 22.13 11.02
C ALA A 52 20.15 21.89 9.53
N ASN A 53 19.15 22.31 8.74
CA ASN A 53 19.22 23.22 7.59
C ASN A 53 19.52 22.74 6.15
N LYS A 54 18.57 23.16 5.30
CA LYS A 54 18.70 23.88 4.01
C LYS A 54 18.82 23.06 2.72
N SER A 55 18.00 23.54 1.78
CA SER A 55 17.75 23.22 0.38
C SER A 55 19.00 22.96 -0.46
N ASN A 56 18.85 22.10 -1.47
CA ASN A 56 19.40 22.33 -2.82
C ASN A 56 18.71 21.42 -3.85
N GLU A 57 18.27 22.03 -4.95
CA GLU A 57 17.98 21.40 -6.23
C GLU A 57 19.22 20.68 -6.77
N THR A 58 19.03 19.55 -7.47
CA THR A 58 19.70 19.24 -8.75
C THR A 58 19.14 17.95 -9.36
N SER A 59 19.09 18.01 -10.70
CA SER A 59 18.69 17.06 -11.74
C SER A 59 18.75 15.54 -11.52
N GLU A 60 17.73 14.88 -12.06
CA GLU A 60 17.79 13.68 -12.91
C GLU A 60 18.34 12.36 -12.35
N THR A 61 17.41 11.46 -12.01
CA THR A 61 17.36 10.09 -12.54
C THR A 61 15.94 9.55 -12.31
N HIS A 62 15.21 9.25 -13.39
CA HIS A 62 13.86 8.69 -13.36
C HIS A 62 13.85 7.23 -12.89
N LYS A 63 14.16 7.00 -11.62
CA LYS A 63 13.58 5.88 -10.87
C LYS A 63 12.54 6.52 -9.96
N SER A 64 11.28 6.10 -10.08
CA SER A 64 10.22 6.55 -9.17
C SER A 64 10.58 6.11 -7.75
N VAL A 65 11.38 6.93 -7.05
CA VAL A 65 11.69 6.75 -5.64
C VAL A 65 10.38 7.03 -4.93
N ARG A 66 9.67 5.94 -4.63
CA ARG A 66 8.44 6.02 -3.84
C ARG A 66 8.78 6.76 -2.54
N LYS A 67 7.95 7.74 -2.17
CA LYS A 67 8.14 8.48 -0.92
C LYS A 67 8.29 7.46 0.23
N PRO A 68 9.31 7.60 1.09
CA PRO A 68 9.45 6.76 2.26
C PRO A 68 8.13 6.74 3.04
N ARG A 69 7.70 5.55 3.45
CA ARG A 69 6.47 5.43 4.26
C ARG A 69 6.66 6.17 5.57
N THR A 70 5.70 7.04 5.90
CA THR A 70 5.67 7.71 7.19
C THR A 70 5.04 6.79 8.23
N VAL A 71 5.67 6.71 9.41
CA VAL A 71 5.11 6.03 10.58
C VAL A 71 4.63 7.10 11.55
N PHE A 72 3.38 7.01 12.00
CA PHE A 72 2.84 7.94 13.00
C PHE A 72 3.28 7.54 14.41
N THR A 73 3.54 8.52 15.27
CA THR A 73 3.81 8.27 16.68
C THR A 73 2.55 7.77 17.38
N ARG A 74 2.71 7.10 18.53
CA ARG A 74 1.55 6.66 19.34
C ARG A 74 0.62 7.82 19.69
N ALA A 75 1.17 8.95 20.12
CA ALA A 75 0.37 10.13 20.48
C ALA A 75 -0.43 10.70 19.28
N GLN A 76 0.16 10.66 18.08
CA GLN A 76 -0.54 11.06 16.85
C GLN A 76 -1.69 10.10 16.55
N LEU A 77 -1.46 8.78 16.62
CA LEU A 77 -2.50 7.77 16.38
C LEU A 77 -3.66 7.89 17.36
N GLU A 78 -3.38 8.08 18.65
CA GLU A 78 -4.44 8.24 19.67
C GLU A 78 -5.28 9.49 19.40
N SER A 79 -4.65 10.60 19.01
CA SER A 79 -5.37 11.83 18.65
C SER A 79 -6.23 11.65 17.39
N LEU A 80 -5.72 10.91 16.38
CA LEU A 80 -6.46 10.60 15.16
C LEU A 80 -7.66 9.69 15.44
N LYS A 81 -7.48 8.63 16.24
CA LYS A 81 -8.56 7.73 16.67
C LYS A 81 -9.65 8.46 17.45
N LEU A 82 -9.25 9.34 18.37
CA LEU A 82 -10.20 10.13 19.16
C LEU A 82 -11.04 11.02 18.23
N ALA A 83 -10.40 11.74 17.31
CA ALA A 83 -11.11 12.56 16.34
C ALA A 83 -12.03 11.73 15.42
N PHE A 84 -11.57 10.56 14.98
CA PHE A 84 -12.33 9.65 14.13
C PHE A 84 -13.59 9.09 14.82
N THR A 85 -13.47 8.75 16.11
CA THR A 85 -14.59 8.27 16.93
C THR A 85 -15.71 9.32 17.00
N THR A 86 -15.33 10.60 17.11
CA THR A 86 -16.29 11.71 17.13
C THR A 86 -16.85 12.01 15.74
N LYS A 87 -16.00 12.00 14.71
CA LYS A 87 -16.36 12.37 13.34
C LYS A 87 -15.49 11.61 12.30
N PRO A 88 -16.04 10.62 11.58
CA PRO A 88 -15.29 9.79 10.64
C PRO A 88 -14.93 10.52 9.34
N TYR A 89 -15.56 11.67 9.07
CA TYR A 89 -15.33 12.44 7.85
C TYR A 89 -15.01 13.90 8.18
N LEU A 90 -13.78 14.31 7.94
CA LEU A 90 -13.35 15.69 8.20
C LEU A 90 -13.53 16.61 6.99
N THR A 91 -13.92 17.85 7.24
CA THR A 91 -13.89 18.92 6.25
C THR A 91 -12.44 19.34 5.94
N THR A 92 -12.25 20.11 4.87
CA THR A 92 -10.92 20.63 4.50
C THR A 92 -10.29 21.47 5.60
N GLU A 93 -11.09 22.26 6.32
CA GLU A 93 -10.62 23.11 7.40
C GLU A 93 -10.23 22.30 8.64
N GLU A 94 -11.06 21.33 9.03
CA GLU A 94 -10.80 20.45 10.18
C GLU A 94 -9.51 19.64 9.97
N ARG A 95 -9.28 19.13 8.75
CA ARG A 95 -8.01 18.47 8.40
C ARG A 95 -6.81 19.40 8.55
N LYS A 96 -6.92 20.66 8.12
CA LYS A 96 -5.83 21.64 8.25
C LYS A 96 -5.54 21.93 9.73
N ALA A 97 -6.57 22.07 10.56
CA ALA A 97 -6.40 22.27 11.99
C ALA A 97 -5.68 21.09 12.68
N LEU A 98 -6.10 19.86 12.38
CA LEU A 98 -5.43 18.66 12.89
C LEU A 98 -4.00 18.49 12.38
N ALA A 99 -3.74 18.84 11.12
CA ALA A 99 -2.40 18.80 10.53
C ALA A 99 -1.43 19.69 11.32
N ILE A 100 -1.86 20.92 11.63
CA ILE A 100 -1.08 21.88 12.43
C ILE A 100 -0.84 21.34 13.84
N LYS A 101 -1.88 20.78 14.48
CA LYS A 101 -1.81 20.23 15.84
C LYS A 101 -0.87 19.03 15.96
N LEU A 102 -0.95 18.11 15.01
CA LEU A 102 -0.20 16.84 15.03
C LEU A 102 1.14 16.91 14.29
N LYS A 103 1.46 18.06 13.67
CA LYS A 103 2.68 18.29 12.87
C LYS A 103 2.85 17.25 11.75
N ILE A 104 1.74 16.93 11.08
CA ILE A 104 1.69 16.05 9.89
C ILE A 104 0.93 16.77 8.78
N THR A 105 1.00 16.27 7.54
CA THR A 105 0.34 16.95 6.42
C THR A 105 -1.17 16.64 6.37
N SER A 106 -1.96 17.58 5.81
CA SER A 106 -3.39 17.37 5.59
C SER A 106 -3.66 16.18 4.65
N GLU A 107 -2.75 15.89 3.72
CA GLU A 107 -2.84 14.71 2.84
C GLU A 107 -2.62 13.40 3.62
N GLN A 108 -1.68 13.38 4.58
CA GLN A 108 -1.48 12.22 5.45
C GLN A 108 -2.70 11.95 6.33
N ILE A 109 -3.32 13.01 6.87
CA ILE A 109 -4.57 12.89 7.63
C ILE A 109 -5.68 12.35 6.73
N LYS A 110 -5.82 12.90 5.52
CA LYS A 110 -6.80 12.41 4.55
C LYS A 110 -6.63 10.92 4.25
N VAL A 111 -5.41 10.47 3.96
CA VAL A 111 -5.12 9.05 3.69
C VAL A 111 -5.41 8.20 4.93
N TRP A 112 -5.05 8.67 6.13
CA TRP A 112 -5.34 7.94 7.36
C TRP A 112 -6.86 7.79 7.57
N PHE A 113 -7.63 8.87 7.45
CA PHE A 113 -9.09 8.89 7.58
C PHE A 113 -9.84 8.11 6.49
N GLN A 114 -9.18 7.75 5.39
CA GLN A 114 -9.74 6.89 4.34
C GLN A 114 -9.50 5.40 4.60
N ASN A 115 -8.44 5.07 5.36
CA ASN A 115 -8.03 3.70 5.64
C ASN A 115 -8.55 3.17 6.99
N HIS A 116 -9.16 4.05 7.79
CA HIS A 116 -9.79 3.74 9.06
C HIS A 116 -11.27 4.04 8.92
#